data_AF-A0A5J5RSY0-F1
#
_entry.id   AF-A0A5J5RSY0-F1
#
_cell.length_a   1.000
_cell.length_b   1.000
_cell.length_c   1.000
_cell.angle_alpha   90.00
_cell.angle_beta   90.00
_cell.angle_gamma   90.00
#
_symmetry.space_group_name_H-M   'P 1'
#
loop_
_entity.id
_entity.type
_entity.pdbx_description
1 polymer ?
#
loop_
_entity_poly.entity_id
_entity_poly.type
_entity_poly.pdbx_seq_one_letter_code
_entity_poly.pdbx_strand_id
1 'polypeptide(L)'
;CFILQHQVTDKTFETKLRWGVPLTAEHLSYLADDHYKRPVIIYDYPKAVKPFYVRLNDDGKTVAAFDMVVPKMGTVITGSQSEERLDMLSARMKEFDLSRDQYEWYQDLRKHGTVKHSGFRLGFDLMVLLMTGLTDVRDVVPFPRTHGKANN
;
A
#
# COMPACT_ATOMS: atom_id res chain seq x y z
N CYS A 1 0.37 0.83 12.55
CA CYS A 1 1.18 1.71 13.42
C CYS A 1 0.72 1.62 14.88
N PHE A 2 -0.56 1.88 15.18
CA PHE A 2 -1.09 1.85 16.55
C PHE A 2 -0.87 0.51 17.29
N ILE A 3 -1.18 -0.62 16.65
CA ILE A 3 -1.02 -1.97 17.21
C ILE A 3 0.45 -2.25 17.57
N LEU A 4 1.37 -2.00 16.65
CA LEU A 4 2.81 -2.20 16.86
C LEU A 4 3.39 -1.32 17.97
N GLN A 5 2.82 -0.14 18.23
CA GLN A 5 3.29 0.73 19.31
C GLN A 5 2.74 0.37 20.69
N HIS A 6 1.54 -0.21 20.77
CA HIS A 6 0.83 -0.40 22.04
C HIS A 6 0.74 -1.87 22.49
N GLN A 7 0.83 -2.82 21.56
CA GLN A 7 0.66 -4.25 21.86
C GLN A 7 1.93 -5.07 21.64
N VAL A 8 3.00 -4.45 21.17
CA VAL A 8 4.28 -5.11 20.88
C VAL A 8 5.38 -4.34 21.61
N THR A 9 5.55 -4.66 22.88
CA THR A 9 6.58 -4.05 23.74
C THR A 9 7.90 -4.81 23.73
N ASP A 10 7.88 -6.07 23.29
CA ASP A 10 8.96 -7.02 23.55
C ASP A 10 9.88 -7.24 22.34
N LYS A 11 9.57 -6.62 21.19
CA LYS A 11 10.36 -6.75 19.96
C LYS A 11 10.93 -5.39 19.53
N THR A 12 12.25 -5.35 19.34
CA THR A 12 12.95 -4.19 18.79
C THR A 12 13.07 -4.31 17.27
N PHE A 13 12.55 -3.31 16.55
CA PHE A 13 12.67 -3.20 15.10
C PHE A 13 13.80 -2.25 14.71
N GLU A 14 14.40 -2.44 13.53
CA GLU A 14 15.45 -1.54 13.03
C GLU A 14 14.93 -0.10 12.82
N THR A 15 13.71 0.02 12.28
CA THR A 15 13.07 1.33 12.09
C THR A 15 12.17 1.65 13.29
N LYS A 16 12.46 2.76 13.97
CA LYS A 16 11.64 3.19 15.11
C LYS A 16 10.20 3.51 14.67
N LEU A 17 9.25 2.84 15.32
CA LEU A 17 7.82 3.05 15.10
C LEU A 17 7.39 4.42 15.61
N ARG A 18 7.04 5.32 14.70
CA ARG A 18 6.45 6.63 14.99
C ARG A 18 5.25 6.88 14.08
N TRP A 19 4.26 7.61 14.58
CA TRP A 19 3.14 8.03 13.75
C TRP A 19 3.63 8.86 12.56
N GLY A 20 3.05 8.64 11.38
CA GLY A 20 3.46 9.30 10.14
C GLY A 20 4.66 8.66 9.43
N VAL A 21 5.36 7.69 10.03
CA VAL A 21 6.43 6.93 9.37
C VAL A 21 5.84 5.72 8.66
N PRO A 22 6.26 5.39 7.42
CA PRO A 22 5.78 4.23 6.70
C PRO A 22 6.14 2.93 7.44
N LEU A 23 5.23 1.95 7.41
CA LEU A 23 5.54 0.61 7.89
C LEU A 23 6.48 -0.06 6.88
N THR A 24 7.55 -0.69 7.38
CA THR A 24 8.49 -1.46 6.58
C THR A 24 7.94 -2.87 6.33
N ALA A 25 8.52 -3.60 5.38
CA ALA A 25 8.18 -5.00 5.16
C ALA A 25 8.37 -5.84 6.44
N GLU A 26 9.41 -5.57 7.23
CA GLU A 26 9.65 -6.21 8.52
C GLU A 26 8.48 -6.03 9.49
N HIS A 27 7.97 -4.79 9.63
CA HIS A 27 6.83 -4.49 10.49
C HIS A 27 5.56 -5.24 10.05
N LEU A 28 5.32 -5.28 8.73
CA LEU A 28 4.16 -5.92 8.14
C LEU A 28 4.22 -7.44 8.30
N SER A 29 5.36 -8.06 7.96
CA SER A 29 5.58 -9.49 8.13
C SER A 29 5.47 -9.90 9.60
N TYR A 30 6.02 -9.13 10.55
CA TYR A 30 5.86 -9.42 11.97
C TYR A 30 4.38 -9.54 12.40
N LEU A 31 3.53 -8.62 11.92
CA LEU A 31 2.10 -8.65 12.24
C LEU A 31 1.45 -9.94 11.73
N ALA A 32 1.76 -10.37 10.51
CA ALA A 32 1.17 -11.55 9.90
C ALA A 32 1.76 -12.88 10.44
N ASP A 33 3.08 -12.95 10.57
CA ASP A 33 3.84 -14.17 10.88
C ASP A 33 3.86 -14.49 12.37
N ASP A 34 4.19 -13.49 13.20
CA ASP A 34 4.48 -13.70 14.62
C ASP A 34 3.27 -13.37 15.49
N HIS A 35 2.66 -12.20 15.27
CA HIS A 35 1.63 -11.67 16.16
C HIS A 35 0.25 -12.30 15.91
N TYR A 36 -0.28 -12.18 14.69
CA TYR A 36 -1.62 -12.69 14.36
C TYR A 36 -1.62 -14.12 13.81
N LYS A 37 -0.49 -14.59 13.27
CA LYS A 37 -0.30 -15.94 12.69
C LYS A 37 -1.34 -16.29 11.61
N ARG A 38 -1.80 -15.28 10.87
CA ARG A 38 -2.85 -15.38 9.84
C ARG A 38 -2.75 -14.18 8.89
N PRO A 39 -3.39 -14.20 7.71
CA PRO A 39 -3.48 -13.03 6.85
C PRO A 39 -4.08 -11.82 7.57
N VAL A 40 -3.47 -10.65 7.39
CA VAL A 40 -3.86 -9.40 8.06
C VAL A 40 -4.11 -8.33 7.01
N ILE A 41 -5.21 -7.60 7.15
CA ILE A 41 -5.48 -6.39 6.37
C ILE A 41 -5.16 -5.19 7.23
N ILE A 42 -4.24 -4.35 6.76
CA ILE A 42 -3.86 -3.10 7.42
C ILE A 42 -4.43 -1.98 6.57
N TYR A 43 -5.20 -1.09 7.19
CA TYR A 43 -5.91 -0.02 6.51
C TYR A 43 -5.75 1.32 7.24
N ASP A 44 -6.23 2.40 6.63
CA ASP A 44 -6.16 3.78 7.12
C ASP A 44 -4.73 4.25 7.40
N TYR A 45 -3.94 4.25 6.33
CA TYR A 45 -2.56 4.72 6.39
C TYR A 45 -2.48 6.24 6.60
N PRO A 46 -1.42 6.75 7.27
CA PRO A 46 -1.18 8.19 7.34
C PRO A 46 -1.10 8.83 5.96
N LYS A 47 -1.71 10.01 5.78
CA LYS A 47 -1.79 10.68 4.46
C LYS A 47 -0.43 10.97 3.81
N ALA A 48 0.62 11.11 4.62
CA ALA A 48 1.96 11.47 4.19
C ALA A 48 2.71 10.32 3.50
N VAL A 49 2.28 9.06 3.72
CA VAL A 49 3.00 7.88 3.22
C VAL A 49 2.33 7.24 2.01
N LYS A 50 1.27 7.86 1.48
CA LYS A 50 0.50 7.35 0.34
C LYS A 50 0.31 8.46 -0.71
N PRO A 51 0.09 8.08 -1.98
CA PRO A 51 -0.03 9.04 -3.08
C PRO A 51 -1.16 10.06 -2.91
N PHE A 52 -1.07 11.17 -3.66
CA PHE A 52 -2.03 12.27 -3.63
C PHE A 52 -3.46 11.86 -4.03
N TYR A 53 -3.60 10.85 -4.89
CA TYR A 53 -4.88 10.41 -5.44
C TYR A 53 -5.67 9.47 -4.51
N VAL A 54 -5.10 9.06 -3.38
CA VAL A 54 -5.79 8.21 -2.40
C VAL A 54 -6.74 9.09 -1.59
N ARG A 55 -8.00 8.66 -1.44
CA ARG A 55 -9.03 9.43 -0.73
C ARG A 55 -8.60 9.76 0.69
N LEU A 56 -8.73 11.04 1.06
CA LEU A 56 -8.53 11.50 2.44
C LEU A 56 -9.75 11.11 3.30
N ASN A 57 -9.48 10.46 4.42
CA ASN A 57 -10.49 10.11 5.40
C ASN A 57 -11.00 11.36 6.12
N ASP A 58 -12.16 11.22 6.76
CA ASP A 58 -12.85 12.34 7.39
C ASP A 58 -12.10 12.87 8.63
N ASP A 59 -11.12 12.11 9.13
CA ASP A 59 -10.19 12.53 10.19
C ASP A 59 -9.12 13.54 9.74
N GLY A 60 -8.99 13.76 8.43
CA GLY A 60 -7.98 14.64 7.81
C GLY A 60 -6.53 14.19 7.97
N LYS A 61 -6.28 13.02 8.57
CA LYS A 61 -4.95 12.51 8.94
C LYS A 61 -4.60 11.22 8.22
N THR A 62 -5.59 10.38 7.95
CA THR A 62 -5.44 9.09 7.28
C THR A 62 -6.06 9.11 5.90
N VAL A 63 -5.72 8.11 5.10
CA VAL A 63 -6.27 7.91 3.76
C VAL A 63 -6.81 6.50 3.61
N ALA A 64 -7.85 6.35 2.79
CA ALA A 64 -8.51 5.09 2.49
C ALA A 64 -7.65 4.20 1.59
N ALA A 65 -6.58 3.65 2.18
CA ALA A 65 -5.70 2.67 1.57
C ALA A 65 -5.64 1.43 2.46
N PHE A 66 -5.44 0.27 1.84
CA PHE A 66 -5.23 -0.98 2.55
C PHE A 66 -4.11 -1.80 1.92
N ASP A 67 -3.46 -2.61 2.74
CA ASP A 67 -2.50 -3.63 2.33
C ASP A 67 -2.88 -4.96 3.00
N MET A 68 -2.96 -6.03 2.22
CA MET A 68 -3.19 -7.40 2.69
C MET A 68 -1.86 -8.13 2.76
N VAL A 69 -1.47 -8.51 3.97
CA VAL A 69 -0.22 -9.20 4.26
C VAL A 69 -0.54 -10.66 4.56
N VAL A 70 0.10 -11.57 3.82
CA VAL A 70 -0.04 -13.01 3.97
C VAL A 70 1.21 -13.57 4.66
N PRO A 71 1.07 -14.48 5.65
CA PRO A 71 2.21 -15.07 6.34
C PRO A 71 3.21 -15.69 5.37
N LYS A 72 4.51 -15.51 5.66
CA LYS A 72 5.67 -15.98 4.88
C LYS A 72 5.84 -15.37 3.49
N MET A 73 4.90 -14.55 3.04
CA MET A 73 4.91 -13.95 1.69
C MET A 73 5.00 -12.42 1.71
N GLY A 74 4.48 -11.79 2.77
CA GLY A 74 4.39 -10.33 2.86
C GLY A 74 3.14 -9.80 2.15
N THR A 75 3.23 -8.59 1.60
CA THR A 75 2.07 -7.88 1.03
C THR A 75 1.69 -8.44 -0.35
N VAL A 76 0.51 -9.06 -0.44
CA VAL A 76 0.00 -9.68 -1.68
C VAL A 76 -0.96 -8.76 -2.43
N ILE A 77 -1.80 -8.01 -1.70
CA ILE A 77 -2.75 -7.06 -2.27
C ILE A 77 -2.50 -5.67 -1.67
N THR A 78 -2.44 -4.66 -2.53
CA THR A 78 -2.40 -3.25 -2.13
C THR A 78 -3.52 -2.51 -2.85
N GLY A 79 -4.40 -1.85 -2.12
CA GLY A 79 -5.50 -1.11 -2.71
C GLY A 79 -5.81 0.20 -2.03
N SER A 80 -6.70 0.95 -2.67
CA SER A 80 -7.16 2.25 -2.18
C SER A 80 -8.46 2.66 -2.83
N GLN A 81 -9.23 3.46 -2.10
CA GLN A 81 -10.24 4.32 -2.70
C GLN A 81 -9.56 5.54 -3.34
N SER A 82 -9.95 5.88 -4.56
CA SER A 82 -9.48 7.07 -5.23
C SER A 82 -10.24 8.30 -4.74
N GLU A 83 -9.56 9.43 -4.60
CA GLU A 83 -10.19 10.70 -4.23
C GLU A 83 -11.13 11.16 -5.36
N GLU A 84 -12.42 11.12 -5.08
CA GLU A 84 -13.48 11.49 -6.02
C GLU A 84 -13.80 12.99 -5.95
N ARG A 85 -13.52 13.66 -4.83
CA ARG A 85 -13.85 15.07 -4.63
C ARG A 85 -12.78 15.95 -5.28
N LEU A 86 -13.17 16.72 -6.29
CA LEU A 86 -12.25 17.55 -7.06
C LEU A 86 -11.46 18.52 -6.17
N ASP A 87 -12.12 19.21 -5.25
CA ASP A 87 -11.46 20.20 -4.38
C ASP A 87 -10.38 19.57 -3.49
N MET A 88 -10.67 18.38 -2.95
CA MET A 88 -9.73 17.62 -2.12
C MET A 88 -8.56 17.10 -2.95
N LEU A 89 -8.84 16.57 -4.14
CA LEU A 89 -7.81 16.11 -5.07
C LEU A 89 -6.88 17.25 -5.48
N SER A 90 -7.43 18.41 -5.86
CA SER A 90 -6.64 19.59 -6.25
C SER A 90 -5.83 20.14 -5.07
N ALA A 91 -6.36 20.12 -3.84
CA ALA A 91 -5.61 20.48 -2.65
C ALA A 91 -4.43 19.53 -2.41
N ARG A 92 -4.66 18.21 -2.51
CA ARG A 92 -3.61 17.19 -2.40
C ARG A 92 -2.56 17.32 -3.50
N MET A 93 -2.94 17.60 -4.74
CA MET A 93 -1.97 17.82 -5.82
C MET A 93 -1.05 19.00 -5.56
N LYS A 94 -1.57 20.09 -4.97
CA LYS A 94 -0.74 21.23 -4.53
C LYS A 94 0.23 20.86 -3.42
N GLU A 95 -0.17 20.02 -2.47
CA GLU A 95 0.74 19.50 -1.42
C GLU A 95 1.93 18.72 -2.00
N PHE A 96 1.77 18.10 -3.17
CA PHE A 96 2.80 17.31 -3.86
C PHE A 96 3.52 18.08 -4.98
N ASP A 97 3.29 19.39 -5.11
CA ASP A 97 3.87 20.25 -6.14
C ASP A 97 3.66 19.71 -7.58
N LEU A 98 2.47 19.16 -7.84
CA LEU A 98 2.12 18.61 -9.15
C LEU A 98 1.56 19.69 -10.08
N SER A 99 2.09 19.77 -11.29
CA SER A 99 1.59 20.68 -12.33
C SER A 99 0.14 20.39 -12.68
N ARG A 100 -0.72 21.41 -12.62
CA ARG A 100 -2.15 21.27 -12.93
C ARG A 100 -2.37 20.83 -14.38
N ASP A 101 -1.60 21.38 -15.31
CA ASP A 101 -1.79 21.20 -16.74
C ASP A 101 -1.53 19.75 -17.17
N GLN A 102 -0.56 19.07 -16.55
CA GLN A 102 -0.27 17.66 -16.82
C GLN A 102 -1.37 16.70 -16.35
N TYR A 103 -2.18 17.12 -15.38
CA TYR A 103 -3.20 16.32 -14.73
C TYR A 103 -4.62 16.87 -14.96
N GLU A 104 -4.79 17.76 -15.94
CA GLU A 104 -6.11 18.29 -16.28
C GLU A 104 -7.07 17.17 -16.67
N TRP A 105 -6.63 16.28 -17.57
CA TRP A 105 -7.38 15.09 -17.97
C TRP A 105 -7.80 14.21 -16.79
N TYR A 106 -6.95 14.11 -15.75
CA TYR A 106 -7.22 13.29 -14.57
C TYR A 106 -8.22 13.94 -13.62
N GLN A 107 -8.21 15.27 -13.55
CA GLN A 107 -9.20 16.07 -12.81
C GLN A 107 -10.54 16.11 -13.52
N ASP A 108 -10.58 16.06 -14.85
CA ASP A 108 -11.82 16.01 -15.63
C ASP A 108 -12.64 14.75 -15.36
N LEU A 109 -11.98 13.64 -15.02
CA LEU A 109 -12.64 12.43 -14.50
C LEU A 109 -13.47 12.69 -13.23
N ARG A 110 -13.18 13.78 -12.49
CA ARG A 110 -13.93 14.20 -11.30
C ARG A 110 -15.01 15.24 -11.60
N LYS A 111 -14.95 15.91 -12.76
CA LYS A 111 -15.93 16.92 -13.17
C LYS A 111 -17.15 16.32 -13.87
N HIS A 112 -16.96 15.27 -14.66
CA HIS A 112 -17.99 14.72 -15.55
C HIS A 112 -18.58 13.41 -15.02
N GLY A 113 -19.44 13.50 -14.00
CA GLY A 113 -20.18 12.33 -13.48
C GLY A 113 -19.32 11.42 -12.59
N THR A 114 -18.57 12.01 -11.66
CA THR A 114 -17.70 11.24 -10.76
C THR A 114 -18.50 10.37 -9.78
N VAL A 115 -17.90 9.25 -9.40
CA VAL A 115 -18.46 8.28 -8.45
C VAL A 115 -17.40 7.87 -7.45
N LYS A 116 -17.82 7.37 -6.29
CA LYS A 116 -16.91 6.69 -5.37
C LYS A 116 -16.41 5.41 -6.01
N HIS A 117 -15.10 5.30 -6.22
CA HIS A 117 -14.46 4.16 -6.87
C HIS A 117 -13.20 3.75 -6.12
N SER A 118 -12.96 2.45 -6.07
CA SER A 118 -11.80 1.85 -5.42
C SER A 118 -11.15 0.85 -6.36
N GLY A 119 -9.85 0.65 -6.18
CA GLY A 119 -9.08 -0.32 -6.93
C GLY A 119 -8.01 -0.96 -6.07
N PHE A 120 -7.47 -2.06 -6.55
CA PHE A 120 -6.35 -2.73 -5.91
C PHE A 120 -5.41 -3.30 -6.97
N ARG A 121 -4.19 -3.59 -6.52
CA ARG A 121 -3.15 -4.31 -7.25
C ARG A 121 -2.91 -5.62 -6.54
N LEU A 122 -2.81 -6.68 -7.33
CA LEU A 122 -2.49 -8.02 -6.88
C LEU A 122 -1.10 -8.38 -7.40
N GLY A 123 -0.20 -8.80 -6.51
CA GLY A 123 1.06 -9.41 -6.91
C GLY A 123 0.77 -10.78 -7.52
N PHE A 124 0.66 -10.84 -8.85
CA PHE A 124 0.29 -12.08 -9.54
C PHE A 124 1.30 -13.20 -9.27
N ASP A 125 2.60 -12.89 -9.29
CA ASP A 125 3.67 -13.84 -8.99
C ASP A 125 3.57 -14.36 -7.55
N LEU A 126 3.23 -13.48 -6.59
CA LEU A 126 3.01 -13.88 -5.19
C LEU A 126 1.76 -14.76 -5.04
N MET A 127 0.72 -14.54 -5.84
CA MET A 127 -0.45 -15.41 -5.88
C MET A 127 -0.09 -16.80 -6.42
N VAL A 128 0.70 -16.88 -7.49
CA VAL A 128 1.19 -18.17 -8.02
C VAL A 128 2.09 -18.87 -6.99
N LEU A 129 2.97 -18.13 -6.32
CA LEU A 129 3.80 -18.64 -5.22
C LEU A 129 2.95 -19.25 -4.11
N LEU A 130 1.86 -18.56 -3.73
CA LEU A 130 0.89 -19.05 -2.73
C LEU A 130 0.19 -20.34 -3.15
N MET A 131 -0.25 -20.42 -4.40
CA MET A 131 -0.98 -21.59 -4.90
C MET A 131 -0.06 -22.81 -5.11
N THR A 132 1.21 -22.59 -5.46
CA THR A 132 2.17 -23.65 -5.77
C THR A 132 2.97 -24.12 -4.56
N GLY A 133 3.07 -23.30 -3.50
CA GLY A 133 3.89 -23.60 -2.32
C GLY A 133 5.39 -23.47 -2.56
N LEU A 134 5.80 -22.88 -3.68
CA LEU A 134 7.19 -22.54 -3.97
C LEU A 134 7.69 -21.47 -2.98
N THR A 135 9.01 -21.40 -2.78
CA THR A 135 9.63 -20.50 -1.79
C THR A 135 10.24 -19.25 -2.40
N ASP A 136 10.55 -19.28 -3.71
CA ASP A 136 11.17 -18.19 -4.43
C ASP A 136 10.28 -17.71 -5.58
N VAL A 137 10.09 -16.40 -5.68
CA VAL A 137 9.32 -15.78 -6.77
C VAL A 137 9.98 -16.00 -8.14
N ARG A 138 11.28 -16.28 -8.19
CA ARG A 138 12.00 -16.60 -9.43
C ARG A 138 11.54 -17.91 -10.04
N ASP A 139 11.06 -18.84 -9.22
CA ASP A 139 10.63 -20.17 -9.68
C ASP A 139 9.22 -20.15 -10.28
N VAL A 140 8.45 -19.08 -10.06
CA VAL A 140 7.10 -18.91 -10.64
C VAL A 140 7.10 -18.11 -11.95
N VAL A 141 8.24 -17.55 -12.35
CA VAL A 141 8.40 -16.77 -13.58
C VAL A 141 9.33 -17.52 -14.54
N PRO A 142 8.92 -17.83 -15.78
CA PRO A 142 9.77 -18.60 -16.71
C PRO A 142 11.13 -17.96 -17.01
N PHE A 143 11.19 -16.63 -17.08
CA PHE A 143 12.41 -15.86 -17.33
C PHE A 143 12.49 -14.67 -16.36
N PRO A 144 12.88 -14.88 -15.10
CA PRO A 144 12.87 -13.84 -14.08
C PRO A 144 13.92 -12.77 -14.38
N ARG A 145 13.56 -11.50 -14.20
CA ARG A 145 14.48 -10.36 -14.35
C ARG A 145 14.91 -9.89 -12.98
N THR A 146 16.22 -9.79 -12.75
CA THR A 146 16.79 -9.29 -11.50
C THR A 146 17.84 -8.22 -11.77
N HIS A 147 18.18 -7.42 -10.77
CA HIS A 147 19.17 -6.35 -10.96
C HIS A 147 20.50 -6.94 -11.46
N GLY A 148 21.03 -6.39 -12.56
CA GLY A 148 22.26 -6.87 -13.18
C GLY A 148 22.12 -8.16 -14.01
N LYS A 149 20.92 -8.77 -14.09
CA LYS A 149 20.69 -9.97 -14.92
C LYS A 149 19.40 -9.85 -15.72
N ALA A 150 19.59 -9.71 -17.03
CA ALA A 150 18.50 -9.78 -17.99
C ALA A 150 18.17 -11.24 -18.36
N ASN A 151 19.14 -12.17 -18.35
CA ASN A 151 18.93 -13.53 -18.85
C ASN A 151 19.18 -14.55 -17.74
N ASN A 152 18.75 -15.81 -17.94
CA ASN A 152 19.12 -16.94 -17.07
C ASN A 152 20.64 -17.15 -17.04
#